data_AF-A0AAV6KZB6-F1
#
_entry.id   AF-A0AAV6KZB6-F1
#
_cell.length_a   1.000
_cell.length_b   1.000
_cell.length_c   1.000
_cell.angle_alpha   90.00
_cell.angle_beta   90.00
_cell.angle_gamma   90.00
#
_symmetry.space_group_name_H-M   'P 1'
#
loop_
_entity.id
_entity.type
_entity.pdbx_description
1 polymer ?
#
loop_
_entity_poly.entity_id
_entity_poly.type
_entity_poly.pdbx_seq_one_letter_code
_entity_poly.pdbx_strand_id
1 'polypeptide(L)'
;MSPPPLPAVTKIIIEGHVFPPVVKSPGTINSFFLGGAGERGLEIQGKFIKFTAIGVYVEVRAVASLAVKWKGKSACIHFPQI
;
A
#
# COMPACT_ATOMS: atom_id res chain seq x y z
N MET A 1 5.79 25.52 -10.58
CA MET A 1 6.21 24.51 -9.58
C MET A 1 6.30 23.17 -10.30
N SER A 2 7.43 22.47 -10.23
CA SER A 2 7.60 21.15 -10.84
C SER A 2 6.80 20.09 -10.06
N PRO A 3 6.28 19.04 -10.72
CA PRO A 3 5.63 17.92 -10.03
C PRO A 3 6.61 17.25 -9.06
N PRO A 4 6.16 16.84 -7.85
CA PRO A 4 7.01 16.09 -6.94
C PRO A 4 7.48 14.78 -7.59
N PRO A 5 8.74 14.37 -7.38
CA PRO A 5 9.23 13.10 -7.90
C PRO A 5 8.43 11.93 -7.32
N LEU A 6 8.12 10.94 -8.16
CA LEU A 6 7.38 9.75 -7.74
C LEU A 6 8.24 8.92 -6.76
N PRO A 7 7.65 8.39 -5.68
CA PRO A 7 8.35 7.45 -4.80
C PRO A 7 8.73 6.18 -5.56
N ALA A 8 9.92 5.65 -5.28
CA ALA A 8 10.33 4.34 -5.78
C ALA A 8 9.58 3.24 -4.99
N VAL A 9 8.51 2.70 -5.58
CA VAL A 9 7.70 1.62 -5.00
C VAL A 9 7.53 0.48 -5.99
N THR A 10 7.39 -0.74 -5.46
CA THR A 10 7.24 -1.97 -6.24
C THR A 10 5.78 -2.40 -6.35
N LYS A 11 5.46 -3.20 -7.37
CA LYS A 11 4.16 -3.90 -7.43
C LYS A 11 4.05 -4.92 -6.30
N ILE A 12 2.82 -5.21 -5.86
CA ILE A 12 2.53 -6.28 -4.88
C ILE A 12 1.53 -7.25 -5.51
N ILE A 13 1.72 -8.55 -5.27
CA ILE A 13 0.83 -9.60 -5.75
C ILE A 13 0.21 -10.28 -4.55
N ILE A 14 -1.13 -10.29 -4.46
CA ILE A 14 -1.90 -10.94 -3.39
C ILE A 14 -2.85 -11.93 -4.05
N GLU A 15 -2.72 -13.22 -3.74
CA GLU A 15 -3.59 -14.28 -4.26
C GLU A 15 -3.76 -14.22 -5.80
N GLY A 16 -2.66 -13.95 -6.52
CA GLY A 16 -2.64 -13.82 -7.98
C GLY A 16 -3.13 -12.47 -8.53
N HIS A 17 -3.75 -11.61 -7.71
CA HIS A 17 -4.12 -10.26 -8.11
C HIS A 17 -2.92 -9.31 -8.05
N VAL A 18 -2.70 -8.55 -9.12
CA VAL A 18 -1.55 -7.64 -9.25
C VAL A 18 -1.96 -6.21 -8.91
N PHE A 19 -1.37 -5.66 -7.85
CA PHE A 19 -1.44 -4.24 -7.55
C PHE A 19 -0.23 -3.52 -8.17
N PRO A 20 -0.42 -2.70 -9.22
CA PRO A 20 0.66 -1.92 -9.83
C PRO A 20 1.27 -0.90 -8.85
N PRO A 21 2.51 -0.45 -9.07
CA PRO A 21 3.18 0.49 -8.16
C PRO A 21 2.57 1.89 -8.17
N VAL A 22 1.94 2.30 -9.28
CA VAL A 22 1.36 3.64 -9.45
C VAL A 22 0.05 3.51 -10.24
N VAL A 23 -0.97 4.29 -9.84
CA VAL A 23 -2.26 4.38 -10.53
C VAL A 23 -2.70 5.84 -10.67
N LYS A 24 -3.60 6.09 -11.63
CA LYS A 24 -4.33 7.35 -11.77
C LYS A 24 -5.81 7.08 -11.51
N SER A 25 -6.42 7.90 -10.65
CA SER A 25 -7.85 7.79 -10.37
C SER A 25 -8.65 8.35 -11.55
N PRO A 26 -9.74 7.70 -12.01
CA PRO A 26 -10.62 8.27 -13.04
C PRO A 26 -11.26 9.61 -12.64
N GLY A 27 -11.36 9.89 -11.33
CA GLY A 27 -11.98 11.11 -10.81
C GLY A 27 -11.02 12.29 -10.62
N THR A 28 -9.71 12.12 -10.82
CA THR A 28 -8.72 13.19 -10.62
C THR A 28 -7.54 13.06 -11.57
N ILE A 29 -6.78 14.14 -11.80
CA ILE A 29 -5.53 14.06 -12.56
C ILE A 29 -4.32 13.60 -11.72
N ASN A 30 -4.53 13.34 -10.42
CA ASN A 30 -3.46 13.04 -9.48
C ASN A 30 -2.94 11.60 -9.69
N SER A 31 -1.65 11.43 -9.43
CA SER A 31 -1.00 10.11 -9.42
C SER A 31 -0.87 9.62 -7.98
N PHE A 32 -1.17 8.34 -7.78
CA PHE A 32 -1.12 7.69 -6.47
C PHE A 32 -0.16 6.51 -6.54
N PHE A 33 0.68 6.36 -5.52
CA PHE A 33 1.62 5.25 -5.41
C PHE A 33 1.07 4.20 -4.45
N LEU A 34 1.47 2.94 -4.63
CA LEU A 34 1.07 1.83 -3.77
C LEU A 34 1.75 1.96 -2.40
N GLY A 35 0.95 2.25 -1.37
CA GLY A 35 1.42 2.35 0.02
C GLY A 35 1.50 1.00 0.72
N GLY A 36 0.65 0.05 0.32
CA GLY A 36 0.65 -1.32 0.81
C GLY A 36 -0.50 -2.13 0.23
N ALA A 37 -0.40 -3.45 0.29
CA ALA A 37 -1.48 -4.35 -0.07
C ALA A 37 -1.49 -5.57 0.84
N GLY A 38 -2.66 -6.20 0.98
CA GLY A 38 -2.85 -7.39 1.79
C GLY A 38 -4.16 -8.09 1.47
N GLU A 39 -4.36 -9.25 2.06
CA GLU A 39 -5.62 -9.99 1.98
C GLU A 39 -6.52 -9.68 3.18
N ARG A 40 -7.82 -9.77 2.96
CA ARG A 40 -8.82 -9.77 4.01
C ARG A 40 -9.70 -11.01 3.85
N GLY A 41 -9.90 -11.70 4.95
CA GLY A 41 -10.63 -12.95 5.03
C GLY A 41 -11.49 -13.07 6.28
N LEU A 42 -12.17 -14.19 6.41
CA LEU A 42 -12.88 -14.61 7.61
C LEU A 42 -12.45 -16.02 7.99
N GLU A 43 -12.43 -16.30 9.28
CA GLU A 43 -12.25 -17.67 9.76
C GLU A 43 -13.58 -18.42 9.68
N ILE A 44 -13.59 -19.51 8.92
CA ILE A 44 -14.76 -20.35 8.72
C ILE A 44 -14.32 -21.78 9.02
N GLN A 45 -14.92 -22.39 10.04
CA GLN A 45 -14.59 -23.76 10.48
C GLN A 45 -13.09 -23.96 10.79
N GLY A 46 -12.47 -23.00 11.48
CA GLY A 46 -11.05 -23.08 11.88
C GLY A 46 -10.06 -22.87 10.73
N LYS A 47 -10.54 -22.47 9.55
CA LYS A 47 -9.69 -22.13 8.40
C LYS A 47 -9.88 -20.66 8.04
N PHE A 48 -8.78 -19.94 7.87
CA PHE A 48 -8.81 -18.59 7.33
C PHE A 48 -9.11 -18.62 5.83
N ILE A 49 -10.29 -18.16 5.44
CA ILE A 49 -10.74 -18.06 4.06
C ILE A 49 -10.56 -16.63 3.58
N LYS A 50 -9.71 -16.45 2.57
CA LYS A 50 -9.41 -15.15 1.95
C LYS A 50 -10.50 -14.80 0.96
N PHE A 51 -11.08 -13.61 1.08
CA PHE A 51 -12.17 -13.15 0.21
C PHE A 51 -11.73 -12.03 -0.72
N THR A 52 -10.91 -11.11 -0.21
CA THR A 52 -10.56 -9.90 -0.95
C THR A 52 -9.06 -9.63 -0.85
N ALA A 53 -8.46 -9.27 -1.97
CA ALA A 53 -7.17 -8.61 -2.03
C ALA A 53 -7.42 -7.10 -1.99
N ILE A 54 -6.72 -6.38 -1.11
CA ILE A 54 -6.92 -4.94 -0.88
C ILE A 54 -5.58 -4.24 -1.08
N GLY A 55 -5.57 -3.24 -1.96
CA GLY A 55 -4.43 -2.33 -2.16
C GLY A 55 -4.80 -0.92 -1.71
N VAL A 56 -3.89 -0.28 -0.99
CA VAL A 56 -4.03 1.11 -0.54
C VAL A 56 -3.09 1.99 -1.34
N TYR A 57 -3.67 2.94 -2.07
CA TYR A 57 -2.93 3.91 -2.87
C TYR A 57 -2.98 5.28 -2.20
N VAL A 58 -1.83 5.93 -2.13
CA VAL A 58 -1.68 7.22 -1.44
C VAL A 58 -1.13 8.25 -2.42
N GLU A 59 -1.60 9.49 -2.32
CA GLU A 59 -1.12 10.56 -3.18
C GLU A 59 0.35 10.87 -2.87
N VAL A 60 1.15 11.16 -3.90
CA VAL A 60 2.59 11.46 -3.79
C VAL A 60 2.90 12.54 -2.74
N ARG A 61 2.05 13.57 -2.65
CA ARG A 61 2.21 14.67 -1.68
C ARG A 61 2.12 14.22 -0.22
N ALA A 62 1.49 13.08 0.05
CA ALA A 62 1.39 12.54 1.40
C ALA A 62 2.76 12.18 1.99
N VAL A 63 3.75 11.80 1.16
CA VAL A 63 5.11 11.50 1.65
C VAL A 63 5.70 12.72 2.35
N ALA A 64 5.65 13.89 1.71
CA ALA A 64 6.13 15.14 2.31
C ALA A 64 5.33 15.50 3.57
N SER A 65 4.00 15.33 3.52
CA SER A 65 3.13 15.61 4.66
C SER A 65 3.40 14.72 5.88
N LEU A 66 3.69 13.44 5.66
CA LEU A 66 3.97 12.46 6.72
C LEU A 66 5.40 12.56 7.24
N ALA A 67 6.36 12.91 6.37
CA ALA A 67 7.77 13.01 6.73
C ALA A 67 8.05 14.00 7.87
N VAL A 68 7.21 15.04 8.03
CA VAL A 68 7.35 16.02 9.12
C VAL A 68 7.33 15.37 10.51
N LYS A 69 6.55 14.28 10.68
CA LYS A 69 6.37 13.61 11.99
C LYS A 69 6.92 12.19 12.03
N TRP A 70 6.89 11.48 10.91
CA TRP A 70 7.14 10.04 10.85
C TRP A 70 8.51 9.67 10.27
N LYS A 71 9.28 10.64 9.76
CA LYS A 71 10.60 10.38 9.21
C LYS A 71 11.53 9.84 10.30
N GLY A 72 12.25 8.76 9.99
CA GLY A 72 13.18 8.08 10.91
C GLY A 72 12.50 7.14 11.90
N LYS A 73 11.18 6.97 11.85
CA LYS A 73 10.49 5.90 12.59
C LYS A 73 10.67 4.58 11.85
N SER A 74 11.03 3.53 12.61
CA SER A 74 11.09 2.16 12.09
C SER A 74 9.68 1.57 12.02
N ALA A 75 9.46 0.68 11.06
CA ALA A 75 8.30 -0.19 11.09
C ALA A 75 8.39 -1.12 12.32
N CYS A 76 7.28 -1.37 13.00
CA CYS A 76 7.19 -2.47 13.95
C CYS A 76 7.11 -3.76 13.14
N ILE A 77 8.26 -4.39 12.89
CA ILE A 77 8.32 -5.70 12.26
C ILE A 77 8.17 -6.73 13.39
N HIS A 78 6.95 -7.20 13.63
CA HIS A 78 6.75 -8.39 14.46
C HIS A 78 7.12 -9.61 13.62
N PHE A 79 8.33 -10.14 13.84
CA PHE A 79 8.65 -11.48 13.39
C PHE A 79 7.83 -12.46 14.24
N PRO A 80 6.92 -13.26 13.66
CA PRO A 80 6.42 -14.42 14.39
C PRO A 80 7.65 -15.30 14.68
N GLN A 81 7.92 -15.54 15.96
CA GLN A 81 8.93 -16.50 16.36
C GLN A 81 8.50 -17.87 15.83
N ILE A 82 9.24 -18.34 14.82
CA ILE A 82 9.43 -19.76 14.55
C ILE A 82 10.41 -20.33 15.57
#